data_AF-A0A3S0DI32-F1
#
_entry.id   AF-A0A3S0DI32-F1
#
_cell.length_a   1.000
_cell.length_b   1.000
_cell.length_c   1.000
_cell.angle_alpha   90.00
_cell.angle_beta   90.00
_cell.angle_gamma   90.00
#
_symmetry.space_group_name_H-M   'P 1'
#
loop_
_entity.id
_entity.type
_entity.pdbx_description
1 polymer ?
#
loop_
_entity_poly.entity_id
_entity_poly.type
_entity_poly.pdbx_seq_one_letter_code
_entity_poly.pdbx_strand_id
1 'polypeptide(L)'
;VRIGGDRFDEAITNYVRRNFGVLIGEPTAERIKQEIGSAYPTSDVREIEVKGRNLSEGVPRSFILNSNEILEALQEPLSGITGAVKKALESTPPELAADIAERGIVLTGGGALLRDIDRLLMEETGLNVVVAEDPLTCVARGGGRVLELIDERGAQTFAVD
;
A
#
# COMPACT_ATOMS: atom_id res chain seq x y z
N VAL A 1 7.25 -2.91 11.65
CA VAL A 1 6.63 -3.79 10.62
C VAL A 1 7.42 -3.63 9.33
N ARG A 2 7.70 -4.72 8.59
CA ARG A 2 8.41 -4.68 7.29
C ARG A 2 7.48 -5.19 6.19
N ILE A 3 6.45 -4.39 5.91
CA ILE A 3 5.40 -4.69 4.91
C ILE A 3 5.28 -3.46 4.00
N GLY A 4 5.33 -3.71 2.69
CA GLY A 4 5.29 -2.70 1.64
C GLY A 4 4.95 -3.35 0.30
N GLY A 5 5.26 -2.67 -0.81
CA GLY A 5 4.93 -3.11 -2.18
C GLY A 5 5.34 -4.55 -2.47
N ASP A 6 6.58 -4.92 -2.16
CA ASP A 6 7.14 -6.26 -2.42
C ASP A 6 6.33 -7.37 -1.73
N ARG A 7 5.82 -7.09 -0.52
CA ARG A 7 4.97 -8.06 0.22
C ARG A 7 3.62 -8.27 -0.45
N PHE A 8 3.09 -7.26 -1.12
CA PHE A 8 1.88 -7.41 -1.93
C PHE A 8 2.14 -8.29 -3.15
N ASP A 9 3.28 -8.14 -3.81
CA ASP A 9 3.64 -8.95 -4.98
C ASP A 9 3.91 -10.40 -4.61
N GLU A 10 4.59 -10.64 -3.49
CA GLU A 10 4.76 -11.96 -2.89
C GLU A 10 3.39 -12.61 -2.59
N ALA A 11 2.46 -11.86 -1.98
CA ALA A 11 1.14 -12.35 -1.63
C ALA A 11 0.32 -12.74 -2.87
N ILE A 12 0.33 -11.90 -3.91
CA ILE A 12 -0.32 -12.18 -5.20
C ILE A 12 0.30 -13.42 -5.86
N THR A 13 1.63 -13.50 -5.90
CA THR A 13 2.36 -14.65 -6.47
C THR A 13 1.98 -15.95 -5.75
N ASN A 14 1.92 -15.92 -4.42
CA ASN A 14 1.55 -17.07 -3.60
C ASN A 14 0.07 -17.46 -3.78
N TYR A 15 -0.84 -16.48 -3.90
CA TYR A 15 -2.24 -16.73 -4.20
C TYR A 15 -2.40 -17.44 -5.56
N VAL A 16 -1.78 -16.91 -6.62
CA VAL A 16 -1.83 -17.50 -7.96
C VAL A 16 -1.25 -18.92 -7.97
N ARG A 17 -0.13 -19.13 -7.28
CA ARG A 17 0.49 -20.45 -7.14
C ARG A 17 -0.44 -21.46 -6.49
N ARG A 18 -1.12 -21.08 -5.39
CA ARG A 18 -1.99 -21.98 -4.61
C ARG A 18 -3.30 -22.29 -5.32
N ASN A 19 -3.95 -21.27 -5.89
CA ASN A 19 -5.31 -21.39 -6.44
C ASN A 19 -5.33 -21.84 -7.91
N PHE A 20 -4.32 -21.49 -8.71
CA PHE A 20 -4.28 -21.81 -10.14
C PHE A 20 -3.22 -22.85 -10.51
N GLY A 21 -2.29 -23.18 -9.61
CA GLY A 21 -1.16 -24.06 -9.91
C GLY A 21 -0.21 -23.45 -10.95
N VAL A 22 -0.13 -22.12 -11.01
CA VAL A 22 0.65 -21.38 -11.99
C VAL A 22 1.72 -20.53 -11.29
N LEU A 23 2.93 -20.51 -11.84
CA LEU A 23 4.00 -19.62 -11.43
C LEU A 23 3.96 -18.34 -12.29
N ILE A 24 3.99 -17.19 -11.63
CA ILE A 24 4.18 -15.86 -12.25
C ILE A 24 5.43 -15.20 -11.67
N GLY A 25 6.03 -14.28 -12.43
CA GLY A 25 7.17 -13.47 -11.96
C GLY A 25 6.69 -12.20 -11.25
N GLU A 26 7.61 -11.57 -10.51
CA GLU A 26 7.37 -10.31 -9.81
C GLU A 26 6.82 -9.18 -10.71
N PRO A 27 7.32 -8.94 -11.95
CA PRO A 27 6.74 -7.91 -12.82
C PRO A 27 5.27 -8.16 -13.18
N THR A 28 4.88 -9.43 -13.28
CA THR A 28 3.49 -9.81 -13.53
C THR A 28 2.62 -9.58 -12.29
N ALA A 29 3.14 -9.90 -11.10
CA ALA A 29 2.46 -9.64 -9.84
C ALA A 29 2.25 -8.13 -9.60
N GLU A 30 3.29 -7.32 -9.84
CA GLU A 30 3.20 -5.85 -9.78
C GLU A 30 2.14 -5.31 -10.76
N ARG A 31 2.11 -5.82 -12.00
CA ARG A 31 1.10 -5.41 -12.98
C ARG A 31 -0.33 -5.73 -12.51
N ILE A 32 -0.54 -6.93 -11.96
CA ILE A 32 -1.84 -7.33 -11.39
C ILE A 32 -2.24 -6.38 -10.25
N LYS A 33 -1.30 -6.09 -9.34
CA LYS A 33 -1.49 -5.17 -8.22
C LYS A 33 -1.93 -3.78 -8.70
N GLN A 34 -1.25 -3.23 -9.71
CA GLN A 34 -1.54 -1.89 -10.23
C GLN A 34 -2.86 -1.81 -11.00
N GLU A 35 -3.20 -2.83 -11.81
CA GLU A 35 -4.38 -2.76 -12.68
C GLU A 35 -5.68 -3.09 -11.94
N ILE A 36 -5.67 -4.12 -11.10
CA ILE A 36 -6.90 -4.66 -10.47
C ILE A 36 -6.84 -4.79 -8.95
N GLY A 37 -5.71 -4.46 -8.31
CA GLY A 37 -5.59 -4.46 -6.86
C GLY A 37 -6.57 -3.50 -6.18
N SER A 38 -7.11 -3.92 -5.04
CA SER A 38 -7.85 -3.06 -4.12
C SER A 38 -7.61 -3.53 -2.70
N ALA A 39 -7.63 -2.58 -1.76
CA ALA A 39 -7.50 -2.81 -0.34
C ALA A 39 -8.85 -2.95 0.38
N TYR A 40 -9.97 -2.69 -0.29
CA TYR A 40 -11.30 -2.72 0.33
C TYR A 40 -12.36 -3.30 -0.61
N PRO A 41 -13.40 -3.99 -0.09
CA PRO A 41 -14.49 -4.48 -0.92
C PRO A 41 -15.15 -3.38 -1.77
N THR A 42 -15.30 -3.64 -3.07
CA THR A 42 -15.93 -2.74 -4.03
C THR A 42 -16.89 -3.50 -4.95
N SER A 43 -17.94 -2.83 -5.41
CA SER A 43 -18.86 -3.38 -6.42
C SER A 43 -18.28 -3.33 -7.84
N ASP A 44 -17.26 -2.51 -8.08
CA ASP A 44 -16.55 -2.40 -9.36
C ASP A 44 -15.48 -3.50 -9.48
N VAL A 45 -15.94 -4.69 -9.90
CA VAL A 45 -15.07 -5.84 -10.14
C VAL A 45 -14.29 -5.64 -11.42
N ARG A 46 -12.96 -5.65 -11.32
CA ARG A 46 -12.05 -5.57 -12.46
C ARG A 46 -11.42 -6.92 -12.72
N GLU A 47 -11.10 -7.18 -13.99
CA GLU A 47 -10.50 -8.44 -14.43
C GLU A 47 -9.25 -8.17 -15.27
N ILE A 48 -8.30 -9.11 -15.23
CA ILE A 48 -7.10 -9.08 -16.05
C ILE A 48 -6.75 -10.50 -16.52
N GLU A 49 -6.39 -10.64 -17.79
CA GLU A 49 -5.80 -11.88 -18.31
C GLU A 49 -4.31 -11.93 -17.99
N VAL A 50 -3.87 -13.03 -17.38
CA VAL A 50 -2.49 -13.26 -16.98
C VAL A 50 -2.00 -14.56 -17.59
N LYS A 51 -0.75 -14.53 -18.03
CA LYS A 51 -0.02 -15.71 -18.51
C LYS A 51 1.09 -16.06 -17.54
N GLY A 52 1.18 -17.34 -17.19
CA GLY A 52 2.25 -17.87 -16.35
C GLY A 52 2.64 -19.27 -16.76
N ARG A 53 3.49 -19.93 -15.97
CA ARG A 53 3.93 -21.30 -16.20
C ARG A 53 3.14 -22.27 -15.33
N ASN A 54 2.42 -23.21 -15.95
CA ASN A 54 1.76 -24.29 -15.23
C ASN A 54 2.80 -25.14 -14.49
N LEU A 55 2.60 -25.41 -13.20
CA LEU A 55 3.54 -26.17 -12.37
C LEU A 55 3.52 -27.67 -12.65
N SER A 56 2.38 -28.22 -13.06
CA SER A 56 2.23 -29.65 -13.35
C SER A 56 2.78 -30.01 -14.72
N GLU A 57 2.45 -29.20 -15.74
CA GLU A 57 2.78 -29.49 -17.14
C GLU A 57 4.05 -28.75 -17.61
N GLY A 58 4.48 -27.72 -16.89
CA GLY A 58 5.66 -26.93 -17.23
C GLY A 58 5.47 -25.97 -18.42
N VAL A 59 4.28 -25.93 -19.04
CA VAL A 59 3.97 -25.12 -20.22
C VAL A 59 3.28 -23.79 -19.87
N PRO A 60 3.29 -22.79 -20.76
CA PRO A 60 2.56 -21.55 -20.55
C PRO A 60 1.04 -21.76 -20.49
N ARG A 61 0.37 -21.15 -19.50
CA ARG A 61 -1.09 -21.16 -19.33
C ARG A 61 -1.60 -19.74 -19.12
N SER A 62 -2.70 -19.41 -19.79
CA SER A 62 -3.47 -18.18 -19.54
C SER A 62 -4.65 -18.45 -18.60
N PHE A 63 -4.99 -17.47 -17.79
CA PHE A 63 -6.14 -17.48 -16.89
C PHE A 63 -6.57 -16.04 -16.58
N ILE A 64 -7.81 -15.87 -16.13
CA ILE A 64 -8.36 -14.57 -15.74
C ILE A 64 -8.34 -14.49 -14.22
N LEU A 65 -7.90 -13.34 -13.69
CA LEU A 65 -8.00 -12.97 -12.28
C LEU A 65 -8.96 -11.80 -12.15
N ASN A 66 -9.71 -11.76 -11.06
CA ASN A 66 -10.54 -10.61 -10.71
C ASN A 66 -10.06 -9.90 -9.43
N SER A 67 -10.53 -8.67 -9.23
CA SER A 67 -10.12 -7.83 -8.10
C SER A 67 -10.47 -8.39 -6.72
N ASN A 68 -11.50 -9.23 -6.60
CA ASN A 68 -11.86 -9.85 -5.31
C ASN A 68 -10.84 -10.92 -4.90
N GLU A 69 -10.31 -11.67 -5.86
CA GLU A 69 -9.24 -12.64 -5.64
C GLU A 69 -7.95 -11.94 -5.20
N ILE A 70 -7.66 -10.77 -5.77
CA ILE A 70 -6.50 -9.96 -5.35
C ILE A 70 -6.72 -9.37 -3.96
N LEU A 71 -7.94 -8.89 -3.66
CA LEU A 71 -8.28 -8.44 -2.31
C LEU A 71 -8.09 -9.57 -1.27
N GLU A 72 -8.47 -10.81 -1.59
CA GLU A 72 -8.21 -11.98 -0.73
C GLU A 72 -6.71 -12.21 -0.54
N ALA A 73 -5.93 -12.18 -1.63
CA ALA A 73 -4.49 -12.33 -1.59
C ALA A 73 -3.82 -11.28 -0.68
N LEU A 74 -4.33 -10.06 -0.67
CA LEU A 74 -3.75 -8.93 0.05
C LEU A 74 -4.20 -8.83 1.53
N GLN A 75 -5.11 -9.68 2.02
CA GLN A 75 -5.65 -9.57 3.39
C GLN A 75 -4.57 -9.58 4.48
N GLU A 76 -3.63 -10.53 4.40
CA GLU A 76 -2.55 -10.64 5.39
C GLU A 76 -1.66 -9.38 5.45
N PRO A 77 -1.06 -8.92 4.34
CA PRO A 77 -0.22 -7.73 4.40
C PRO A 77 -1.02 -6.45 4.73
N LEU A 78 -2.27 -6.33 4.29
CA LEU A 78 -3.14 -5.20 4.67
C LEU A 78 -3.44 -5.18 6.16
N SER A 79 -3.77 -6.33 6.76
CA SER A 79 -3.97 -6.46 8.21
C SER A 79 -2.70 -6.09 8.99
N GLY A 80 -1.52 -6.44 8.47
CA GLY A 80 -0.26 -6.02 9.06
C GLY A 80 -0.04 -4.50 9.03
N ILE A 81 -0.49 -3.82 7.97
CA ILE A 81 -0.44 -2.35 7.87
C ILE A 81 -1.44 -1.70 8.82
N THR A 82 -2.71 -2.14 8.81
CA THR A 82 -3.75 -1.56 9.68
C THR A 82 -3.40 -1.75 11.16
N GLY A 83 -2.88 -2.92 11.54
CA GLY A 83 -2.37 -3.18 12.89
C GLY A 83 -1.19 -2.28 13.27
N ALA A 84 -0.27 -1.99 12.34
CA ALA A 84 0.83 -1.06 12.59
C ALA A 84 0.35 0.36 12.84
N VAL A 85 -0.63 0.83 12.05
CA VAL A 85 -1.24 2.16 12.20
C VAL A 85 -1.96 2.27 13.54
N LYS A 86 -2.80 1.29 13.89
CA LYS A 86 -3.51 1.25 15.19
C LYS A 86 -2.54 1.33 16.36
N LYS A 87 -1.48 0.52 16.33
CA LYS A 87 -0.44 0.53 17.38
C LYS A 87 0.25 1.89 17.50
N ALA A 88 0.49 2.58 16.39
CA ALA A 88 1.07 3.92 16.41
C ALA A 88 0.12 4.94 17.06
N LEU A 89 -1.17 4.88 16.73
CA LEU A 89 -2.21 5.73 17.34
C LEU A 89 -2.34 5.45 18.85
N GLU A 90 -2.35 4.19 19.27
CA GLU A 90 -2.38 3.78 20.69
C GLU A 90 -1.17 4.28 21.49
N SER A 91 -0.02 4.42 20.85
CA SER A 91 1.22 4.89 21.48
C SER A 91 1.37 6.42 21.44
N THR A 92 0.43 7.13 20.83
CA THR A 92 0.49 8.59 20.68
C THR A 92 0.06 9.26 22.00
N PRO A 93 0.83 10.25 22.51
CA PRO A 93 0.45 11.00 23.70
C PRO A 93 -0.93 11.66 23.54
N PRO A 94 -1.75 11.71 24.61
CA PRO A 94 -3.09 12.29 24.57
C PRO A 94 -3.11 13.74 24.04
N GLU A 95 -2.06 14.50 24.31
CA GLU A 95 -1.91 15.89 23.88
C GLU A 95 -1.87 16.04 22.35
N LEU A 96 -1.45 15.00 21.63
CA LEU A 96 -1.41 14.97 20.16
C LEU A 96 -2.60 14.20 19.55
N ALA A 97 -3.30 13.39 20.35
CA ALA A 97 -4.40 12.57 19.86
C ALA A 97 -5.58 13.43 19.36
N ALA A 98 -5.86 14.56 20.02
CA ALA A 98 -6.89 15.50 19.58
C ALA A 98 -6.58 16.11 18.21
N ASP A 99 -5.32 16.51 17.99
CA ASP A 99 -4.86 17.07 16.71
C ASP A 99 -4.97 16.04 15.58
N ILE A 100 -4.64 14.77 15.85
CA ILE A 100 -4.81 13.68 14.88
C ILE A 100 -6.28 13.40 14.60
N ALA A 101 -7.15 13.45 15.61
CA ALA A 101 -8.58 13.26 15.43
C ALA A 101 -9.21 14.35 14.54
N GLU A 102 -8.73 15.59 14.65
CA GLU A 102 -9.19 16.70 13.82
C GLU A 102 -8.61 16.66 12.39
N ARG A 103 -7.30 16.43 12.26
CA ARG A 103 -6.60 16.53 10.96
C ARG A 103 -6.61 15.24 10.14
N GLY A 104 -6.68 14.09 10.81
CA GLY A 104 -6.63 12.78 10.19
C GLY A 104 -5.22 12.32 9.80
N ILE A 105 -5.18 11.30 8.94
CA ILE A 105 -3.97 10.64 8.45
C ILE A 105 -3.74 11.03 6.99
N VAL A 106 -2.49 11.33 6.63
CA VAL A 106 -2.08 11.55 5.24
C VAL A 106 -1.23 10.37 4.77
N LEU A 107 -1.66 9.70 3.69
CA LEU A 107 -0.92 8.61 3.05
C LEU A 107 0.02 9.14 1.98
N THR A 108 1.20 8.53 1.90
CA THR A 108 2.24 8.87 0.92
C THR A 108 3.00 7.62 0.48
N GLY A 109 3.89 7.76 -0.50
CA GLY A 109 4.63 6.67 -1.13
C GLY A 109 3.78 5.86 -2.14
N GLY A 110 4.43 4.94 -2.86
CA GLY A 110 3.76 4.17 -3.91
C GLY A 110 2.64 3.24 -3.40
N GLY A 111 2.75 2.74 -2.17
CA GLY A 111 1.71 1.91 -1.56
C GLY A 111 0.39 2.64 -1.34
N ALA A 112 0.41 3.98 -1.24
CA ALA A 112 -0.80 4.79 -1.11
C ALA A 112 -1.65 4.81 -2.41
N LEU A 113 -1.10 4.34 -3.53
CA LEU A 113 -1.81 4.23 -4.81
C LEU A 113 -2.63 2.94 -4.93
N LEU A 114 -2.52 2.01 -3.97
CA LEU A 114 -3.40 0.86 -3.94
C LEU A 114 -4.84 1.35 -3.73
N ARG A 115 -5.72 1.00 -4.66
CA ARG A 115 -7.12 1.45 -4.67
C ARG A 115 -7.80 1.15 -3.32
N ASP A 116 -8.52 2.13 -2.79
CA ASP A 116 -9.30 2.04 -1.53
C ASP A 116 -8.49 1.78 -0.24
N ILE A 117 -7.17 1.98 -0.24
CA ILE A 117 -6.35 1.80 0.98
C ILE A 117 -6.64 2.86 2.06
N ASP A 118 -6.95 4.07 1.63
CA ASP A 118 -7.45 5.15 2.47
C ASP A 118 -8.78 4.75 3.13
N ARG A 119 -9.71 4.19 2.36
CA ARG A 119 -11.00 3.71 2.86
C ARG A 119 -10.84 2.59 3.88
N LEU A 120 -9.97 1.62 3.61
CA LEU A 120 -9.64 0.58 4.58
C LEU A 120 -9.15 1.19 5.91
N LEU A 121 -8.21 2.13 5.83
CA LEU A 121 -7.66 2.76 7.04
C LEU A 121 -8.67 3.65 7.75
N MET A 122 -9.56 4.35 7.03
CA MET A 122 -10.67 5.10 7.62
C MET A 122 -11.58 4.18 8.43
N GLU A 123 -12.01 3.06 7.84
CA GLU A 123 -12.89 2.10 8.52
C GLU A 123 -12.21 1.49 9.75
N GLU A 124 -10.94 1.12 9.63
CA GLU A 124 -10.20 0.46 10.70
C GLU A 124 -9.86 1.40 11.86
N THR A 125 -9.61 2.69 11.59
CA THR A 125 -9.15 3.65 12.60
C THR A 125 -10.24 4.61 13.10
N GLY A 126 -11.31 4.81 12.33
CA GLY A 126 -12.33 5.83 12.57
C GLY A 126 -11.85 7.26 12.30
N LEU A 127 -10.64 7.44 11.75
CA LEU A 127 -10.06 8.74 11.43
C LEU A 127 -10.24 9.05 9.95
N ASN A 128 -10.30 10.34 9.60
CA ASN A 128 -10.21 10.75 8.20
C ASN A 128 -8.84 10.36 7.64
N VAL A 129 -8.81 9.80 6.42
CA VAL A 129 -7.56 9.42 5.74
C VAL A 129 -7.58 9.99 4.34
N VAL A 130 -6.51 10.69 3.98
CA VAL A 130 -6.36 11.31 2.65
C VAL A 130 -5.06 10.85 2.01
N VAL A 131 -5.08 10.60 0.70
CA VAL A 131 -3.86 10.36 -0.07
C VAL A 131 -3.26 11.71 -0.48
N ALA A 132 -1.95 11.87 -0.29
CA ALA A 132 -1.24 13.06 -0.78
C ALA A 132 -1.40 13.20 -2.30
N GLU A 133 -1.38 14.43 -2.81
CA GLU A 133 -1.57 14.71 -4.25
C GLU A 133 -0.55 13.98 -5.14
N ASP A 134 0.74 14.03 -4.79
CA ASP A 134 1.83 13.35 -5.50
C ASP A 134 2.58 12.37 -4.57
N PRO A 135 1.99 11.25 -4.17
CA PRO A 135 2.50 10.43 -3.08
C PRO A 135 3.86 9.82 -3.41
N LEU A 136 4.16 9.56 -4.70
CA LEU A 136 5.44 9.04 -5.17
C LEU A 136 6.61 10.01 -4.98
N THR A 137 6.35 11.32 -4.95
CA THR A 137 7.41 12.35 -4.94
C THR A 137 7.52 13.08 -3.61
N CYS A 138 6.63 12.82 -2.65
CA CYS A 138 6.60 13.50 -1.35
C CYS A 138 7.96 13.50 -0.63
N VAL A 139 8.69 12.38 -0.63
CA VAL A 139 9.99 12.28 0.03
C VAL A 139 11.03 13.20 -0.63
N ALA A 140 11.14 13.15 -1.96
CA ALA A 140 12.09 13.97 -2.71
C ALA A 140 11.77 15.46 -2.59
N ARG A 141 10.48 15.83 -2.69
CA ARG A 141 10.00 17.21 -2.52
C ARG A 141 10.24 17.73 -1.10
N GLY A 142 9.94 16.91 -0.09
CA GLY A 142 10.21 17.25 1.31
C GLY A 142 11.69 17.49 1.57
N GLY A 143 12.55 16.60 1.06
CA GLY A 143 14.00 16.77 1.15
C GLY A 143 14.49 18.06 0.47
N GLY A 144 14.01 18.35 -0.75
CA GLY A 144 14.30 19.61 -1.44
C GLY A 144 13.88 20.84 -0.63
N ARG A 145 12.68 20.81 -0.03
CA ARG A 145 12.18 21.92 0.79
C ARG A 145 13.03 22.15 2.05
N VAL A 146 13.56 21.09 2.66
CA VAL A 146 14.49 21.24 3.79
C VAL A 146 15.77 21.94 3.37
N LEU A 147 16.32 21.62 2.20
CA LEU A 147 17.52 22.28 1.67
C LEU A 147 17.29 23.79 1.46
N GLU A 148 16.17 24.16 0.85
CA GLU A 148 15.79 25.58 0.70
C GLU A 148 15.70 26.31 2.05
N LEU A 149 15.10 25.67 3.07
CA LEU A 149 14.98 26.26 4.39
C LEU A 149 16.34 26.42 5.09
N ILE A 150 17.28 25.50 4.84
CA ILE A 150 18.65 25.60 5.36
C ILE A 150 19.37 26.80 4.71
N ASP A 151 19.20 27.00 3.42
CA ASP A 151 19.79 28.15 2.71
C ASP A 151 19.19 29.47 3.21
N GLU A 152 17.88 29.51 3.48
CA GLU A 152 17.17 30.69 3.98
C GLU A 152 17.47 31.03 5.45
N ARG A 153 17.56 30.01 6.33
CA ARG A 153 17.54 30.19 7.80
C ARG A 153 18.81 29.71 8.49
N GLY A 154 19.72 29.09 7.76
CA GLY A 154 20.91 28.43 8.31
C GLY A 154 20.61 27.07 8.92
N ALA A 155 21.59 26.15 8.82
CA ALA A 155 21.47 24.76 9.24
C ALA A 155 21.17 24.57 10.74
N GLN A 156 21.48 25.56 11.57
CA GLN A 156 21.19 25.49 13.02
C GLN A 156 19.70 25.44 13.34
N THR A 157 18.84 25.86 12.41
CA THR A 157 17.37 25.79 12.55
C THR A 157 16.86 24.35 12.74
N PHE A 158 17.61 23.35 12.28
CA PHE A 158 17.25 21.93 12.36
C PHE A 158 18.20 21.11 13.22
N ALA A 159 19.12 21.75 13.95
CA ALA A 159 19.93 21.06 14.94
C ALA A 159 18.99 20.59 16.07
N VAL A 160 19.01 19.30 16.34
CA VAL A 160 18.30 18.71 17.48
C VAL A 160 19.27 18.80 18.67
N ASP A 161 18.85 19.43 19.76
CA ASP A 161 19.61 19.48 21.02
C ASP A 161 19.86 18.08 21.61
#